data_AF-A0A358RHY8-F1
#
_entry.id   AF-A0A358RHY8-F1
#
_cell.length_a   1.000
_cell.length_b   1.000
_cell.length_c   1.000
_cell.angle_alpha   90.00
_cell.angle_beta   90.00
_cell.angle_gamma   90.00
#
_symmetry.space_group_name_H-M   'P 1'
#
loop_
_entity.id
_entity.type
_entity.pdbx_description
1 polymer ?
#
loop_
_entity_poly.entity_id
_entity_poly.type
_entity_poly.pdbx_seq_one_letter_code
_entity_poly.pdbx_strand_id
1 'polypeptide(L)' 'MRVADKWKDYELLDCSSGQRLERWGDVILIRPDPQVIWKTEKTHPLWYKAHAVYNRSSSG' A
#
# COMPACT_ATOMS: atom_id res chain seq x y z
N MET A 1 -17.54 -13.15 8.46
CA MET A 1 -16.59 -12.30 7.71
C MET A 1 -17.18 -10.90 7.65
N ARG A 2 -16.44 -9.86 8.06
CA ARG A 2 -16.88 -8.46 7.96
C ARG A 2 -16.09 -7.79 6.84
N VAL A 3 -16.78 -7.27 5.84
CA VAL A 3 -16.16 -6.54 4.73
C VAL A 3 -16.34 -5.06 4.99
N ALA A 4 -15.30 -4.28 4.73
CA ALA A 4 -15.31 -2.84 4.87
C ALA A 4 -15.22 -2.21 3.48
N ASP A 5 -16.32 -2.26 2.73
CA ASP A 5 -16.45 -1.80 1.33
C ASP A 5 -16.96 -0.36 1.20
N LYS A 6 -17.33 0.29 2.31
CA LYS A 6 -17.96 1.63 2.31
C LYS A 6 -17.00 2.80 2.49
N TRP A 7 -15.69 2.55 2.42
CA TRP A 7 -14.70 3.62 2.48
C TRP A 7 -14.73 4.40 1.17
N LYS A 8 -15.00 5.70 1.25
CA LYS A 8 -15.00 6.59 0.07
C LYS A 8 -13.61 7.12 -0.23
N ASP A 9 -12.87 7.42 0.84
CA ASP A 9 -11.59 8.09 0.76
C ASP A 9 -10.41 7.13 0.86
N TYR A 10 -10.62 5.85 1.18
CA TYR A 10 -9.54 4.87 1.31
C TYR A 10 -9.75 3.67 0.39
N GLU A 11 -8.71 3.32 -0.36
CA GLU A 11 -8.67 2.14 -1.19
C GLU A 11 -7.30 1.45 -1.09
N LEU A 12 -7.31 0.14 -0.83
CA LEU A 12 -6.11 -0.69 -0.94
C LEU A 12 -6.00 -1.17 -2.39
N LEU A 13 -5.00 -0.66 -3.10
CA LEU A 13 -4.83 -0.91 -4.54
C LEU A 13 -4.05 -2.19 -4.81
N ASP A 14 -2.95 -2.39 -4.09
CA ASP A 14 -2.01 -3.48 -4.36
C ASP A 14 -1.20 -3.82 -3.10
N CYS A 15 -0.73 -5.05 -3.01
CA CYS A 15 0.18 -5.55 -1.99
C CYS A 15 1.25 -6.41 -2.67
N SER A 16 2.52 -6.04 -2.53
CA SER A 16 3.64 -6.76 -3.13
C SER A 16 4.91 -6.61 -2.29
N SER A 17 5.62 -7.73 -2.11
CA SER A 17 7.00 -7.75 -1.60
C SER A 17 7.20 -7.01 -0.28
N GLY A 18 6.36 -7.30 0.72
CA GLY A 18 6.40 -6.67 2.04
C GLY A 18 5.88 -5.23 2.09
N GLN A 19 5.23 -4.77 1.03
CA GLN A 19 4.70 -3.41 0.92
C GLN A 19 3.24 -3.43 0.45
N ARG A 20 2.50 -2.40 0.84
CA ARG A 20 1.15 -2.12 0.36
C ARG A 20 1.07 -0.75 -0.29
N LEU A 21 0.26 -0.66 -1.32
CA LEU A 21 -0.07 0.54 -2.07
C LEU A 21 -1.49 0.96 -1.71
N GLU A 22 -1.60 2.13 -1.09
CA GLU A 22 -2.83 2.65 -0.53
C GLU A 22 -3.17 3.99 -1.19
N ARG A 23 -4.43 4.20 -1.55
CA ARG A 23 -4.97 5.49 -1.98
C ARG A 23 -5.81 6.09 -0.87
N TRP A 24 -5.49 7.32 -0.49
CA TRP A 24 -6.20 8.15 0.47
C TRP A 24 -6.69 9.42 -0.24
N GLY A 25 -7.90 9.40 -0.78
CA GLY A 25 -8.43 10.42 -1.67
C GLY A 25 -7.52 10.58 -2.89
N ASP A 26 -6.90 11.73 -3.04
CA ASP A 26 -5.93 12.04 -4.10
C ASP A 26 -4.49 11.61 -3.80
N VAL A 27 -4.22 11.18 -2.56
CA VAL A 27 -2.86 10.84 -2.11
C VAL A 27 -2.59 9.34 -2.27
N ILE A 28 -1.44 9.00 -2.82
CA ILE A 28 -0.97 7.61 -2.99
C ILE A 28 0.19 7.37 -2.03
N LEU A 29 0.06 6.35 -1.19
CA LEU A 29 1.04 6.00 -0.17
C LEU A 29 1.53 4.57 -0.38
N ILE A 30 2.84 4.39 -0.19
CA ILE A 30 3.44 3.06 -0.04
C ILE A 30 3.86 2.88 1.41
N ARG A 31 3.38 1.81 2.04
CA ARG A 31 3.77 1.45 3.42
C ARG A 31 4.30 0.03 3.50
N PRO A 32 5.28 -0.24 4.38
CA PRO A 32 5.75 -1.57 4.65
C PRO A 32 4.67 -2.28 5.49
N ASP A 33 4.28 -3.46 5.04
CA ASP A 33 3.34 -4.31 5.74
C ASP A 33 3.97 -5.71 5.87
N PRO A 34 4.36 -6.12 7.09
CA PRO A 34 5.05 -7.39 7.30
C PRO A 34 4.17 -8.62 7.03
N GLN A 35 2.84 -8.45 6.91
CA GLN A 35 1.93 -9.55 6.58
C GLN A 35 1.87 -9.80 5.07
N VAL A 36 2.37 -8.87 4.25
CA VAL A 36 2.53 -9.04 2.79
C VAL A 36 3.75 -9.91 2.52
N ILE A 37 3.58 -11.21 2.70
CA ILE A 37 4.67 -12.21 2.54
C ILE A 37 4.90 -12.63 1.09
N TRP A 38 3.97 -12.33 0.19
CA TRP A 38 4.07 -12.71 -1.22
C TRP A 38 4.96 -11.75 -2.01
N LYS A 39 5.84 -12.33 -2.84
CA LYS A 39 6.74 -11.61 -3.74
C LYS A 39 6.16 -11.61 -5.16
N THR A 40 5.09 -10.84 -5.33
CA THR A 40 4.49 -10.57 -6.65
C THR A 40 5.19 -9.39 -7.30
N GLU A 41 5.13 -9.27 -8.62
CA GLU A 41 5.64 -8.08 -9.31
C GLU A 41 4.75 -6.86 -9.02
N LYS A 42 5.36 -5.68 -8.99
CA LYS A 42 4.64 -4.41 -8.79
C LYS A 42 4.00 -4.00 -10.12
N THR A 43 2.88 -4.61 -10.47
CA THR A 43 2.21 -4.37 -11.75
C THR A 43 1.47 -3.04 -11.79
N HIS A 44 1.04 -2.52 -10.64
CA HIS A 44 0.28 -1.27 -10.59
C HIS A 44 1.15 -0.04 -10.92
N PRO A 45 0.81 0.81 -11.92
CA PRO A 45 1.65 1.95 -12.32
C PRO A 45 1.84 2.98 -11.20
N LEU A 46 0.91 3.05 -10.25
CA LEU A 46 1.00 3.95 -9.10
C LEU A 46 2.11 3.59 -8.11
N TRP A 47 2.71 2.39 -8.18
CA TRP A 47 3.94 2.08 -7.44
C TRP A 47 5.08 3.04 -7.77
N TYR A 48 5.11 3.56 -9.00
CA TYR A 48 6.15 4.49 -9.48
C TYR A 48 5.74 5.97 -9.36
N LYS A 49 4.49 6.24 -8.96
CA LYS A 49 3.92 7.59 -8.82
C LYS A 49 3.37 7.83 -7.40
N ALA A 50 3.85 7.09 -6.42
CA ALA A 50 3.44 7.29 -5.04
C ALA A 50 3.86 8.68 -4.57
N HIS A 51 2.97 9.37 -3.87
CA HIS A 51 3.23 10.68 -3.29
C HIS A 51 4.18 10.58 -2.10
N ALA A 52 4.09 9.49 -1.33
CA ALA A 52 5.03 9.21 -0.25
C ALA A 52 5.28 7.71 -0.08
N VAL A 53 6.50 7.38 0.35
CA VAL A 53 6.93 6.03 0.68
C VAL A 53 7.43 6.04 2.12
N TYR A 54 6.80 5.25 2.98
CA TYR A 54 7.27 5.08 4.34
C TYR A 54 8.38 4.03 4.37
N ASN A 55 9.61 4.46 4.63
CA ASN A 55 10.72 3.56 4.87
C ASN A 55 10.88 3.36 6.37
N ARG A 56 10.59 2.15 6.86
CA ARG A 56 10.73 1.84 8.28
C ARG A 56 12.21 1.91 8.66
N SER A 57 12.54 2.78 9.61
CA SER A 57 13.90 2.84 10.19
C SER A 57 14.17 1.59 11.03
N SER A 58 15.41 1.12 11.02
CA SER A 58 15.84 -0.03 11.86
C SER A 58 15.77 0.27 13.35
N SER A 59 15.68 1.53 13.75
CA SER A 59 15.75 1.97 15.15
C SER A 59 14.38 2.26 15.81
N GLY A 60 13.29 2.23 15.03
CA GLY A 60 11.96 2.65 15.49
C GLY A 60 11.75 4.15 15.41
#